data_AF-A0A9D8SAD7-F1
#
_entry.id   AF-A0A9D8SAD7-F1
#
_cell.length_a   1.000
_cell.length_b   1.000
_cell.length_c   1.000
_cell.angle_alpha   90.00
_cell.angle_beta   90.00
_cell.angle_gamma   90.00
#
_symmetry.space_group_name_H-M   'P 1'
#
loop_
_entity.id
_entity.type
_entity.pdbx_description
1 polymer ?
#
loop_
_entity_poly.entity_id
_entity_poly.type
_entity_poly.pdbx_seq_one_letter_code
_entity_poly.pdbx_strand_id
1 'polypeptide(L)'
;MVIAIKNIFRNRFAKDLIVYTLSSVILSLMSTVFRVWISNKVGSEGMGLYSLVYSVYLPACTLAVSCVNIASTRLVTEAVAKNKTGTIRGIITRCFIYSALFGSLSCALVWFFAEPISLYWIEDPAAIVPLRVICFGLPCLSIASGLHGAFTALRKISKSIIVQVTEDVTKILVMFFLVTVFYGDRLSDNIVNGVVSLVAGSAAGETVSCIVAVILYSFEKRNFKPETECSDGKITKKLLSISLPSAFSAYIRSGLAMFESLMVPVGFRKYGMTEPQALSVLGMFKGMVTPVIFFPATLIGSFSRLIVPEMAEAYEKQDRKKIEAVAVRSVKATLVFSFFVMCVFLFFADPLGKTLYSSTEASAYIRLLAP
;
A
#
# COMPACT_ATOMS: atom_id res chain seq x y z
N MET A 1 1.20 20.52 26.15
CA MET A 1 1.82 19.53 25.22
C MET A 1 2.44 18.37 25.98
N VAL A 2 3.41 18.59 26.88
CA VAL A 2 4.09 17.53 27.66
C VAL A 2 3.16 16.73 28.59
N ILE A 3 2.18 17.37 29.22
CA ILE A 3 1.23 16.68 30.12
C ILE A 3 0.20 15.81 29.36
N ALA A 4 -0.17 16.22 28.13
CA ALA A 4 -1.03 15.43 27.25
C ALA A 4 -0.29 14.20 26.71
N ILE A 5 0.99 14.36 26.34
CA ILE A 5 1.88 13.25 25.98
C ILE A 5 1.99 12.25 27.14
N LYS A 6 2.17 12.71 28.37
CA LYS A 6 2.29 11.82 29.55
C LYS A 6 1.03 11.00 29.83
N ASN A 7 -0.16 11.52 29.51
CA ASN A 7 -1.43 10.81 29.72
C ASN A 7 -1.77 9.86 28.55
N ILE A 8 -1.34 10.19 27.34
CA ILE A 8 -1.33 9.29 26.17
C ILE A 8 -0.44 8.06 26.45
N PHE A 9 0.68 8.24 27.15
CA PHE A 9 1.53 7.14 27.64
C PHE A 9 0.90 6.27 28.76
N ARG A 10 -0.35 6.52 29.17
CA ARG A 10 -1.04 5.67 30.17
C ARG A 10 -2.00 4.66 29.53
N ASN A 11 -2.51 4.93 28.33
CA ASN A 11 -3.39 4.02 27.60
C ASN A 11 -2.58 3.12 26.66
N ARG A 12 -2.67 1.80 26.85
CA ARG A 12 -1.98 0.78 25.99
C ARG A 12 -2.28 1.00 24.50
N PHE A 13 -3.52 1.35 24.17
CA PHE A 13 -3.97 1.62 22.80
C PHE A 13 -3.24 2.80 22.13
N ALA A 14 -3.02 3.90 22.86
CA ALA A 14 -2.37 5.07 22.29
C ALA A 14 -0.87 4.80 22.05
N LYS A 15 -0.22 4.03 22.94
CA LYS A 15 1.14 3.52 22.69
C LYS A 15 1.20 2.66 21.43
N ASP A 16 0.29 1.71 21.29
CA ASP A 16 0.29 0.79 20.13
C ASP A 16 0.04 1.55 18.82
N LEU A 17 -0.79 2.59 18.84
CA LEU A 17 -1.04 3.46 17.68
C LEU A 17 0.17 4.33 17.32
N ILE A 18 0.89 4.85 18.33
CA ILE A 18 2.15 5.59 18.12
C ILE A 18 3.19 4.66 17.50
N VAL A 19 3.36 3.46 18.05
CA VAL A 19 4.29 2.45 17.52
C VAL A 19 3.91 2.06 16.09
N TYR A 20 2.62 1.83 15.80
CA TYR A 20 2.12 1.54 14.45
C TYR A 20 2.48 2.66 13.46
N THR A 21 2.27 3.90 13.87
CA THR A 21 2.57 5.07 13.03
C THR A 21 4.07 5.21 12.78
N LEU A 22 4.89 5.07 13.82
CA LEU A 22 6.34 5.15 13.71
C LEU A 22 6.91 4.02 12.84
N SER A 23 6.40 2.79 13.00
CA SER A 23 6.75 1.66 12.13
C SER A 23 6.37 1.95 10.68
N SER A 24 5.17 2.47 10.42
CA SER A 24 4.72 2.84 9.06
C SER A 24 5.63 3.90 8.41
N VAL A 25 6.13 4.88 9.18
CA VAL A 25 7.09 5.88 8.69
C VAL A 25 8.41 5.25 8.32
N ILE A 26 8.97 4.40 9.20
CA ILE A 26 10.25 3.72 8.97
C ILE A 26 10.16 2.83 7.73
N LEU A 27 9.06 2.09 7.58
CA LEU A 27 8.83 1.26 6.38
C LEU A 27 8.71 2.10 5.11
N SER A 28 8.02 3.25 5.18
CA SER A 28 7.89 4.16 4.03
C SER A 28 9.25 4.76 3.63
N LEU A 29 10.07 5.13 4.62
CA LEU A 29 11.46 5.56 4.43
C LEU A 29 12.29 4.49 3.74
N MET A 30 12.28 3.26 4.27
CA MET A 30 13.02 2.13 3.71
C MET A 30 12.58 1.82 2.28
N SER A 31 11.26 1.81 2.02
CA SER A 31 10.70 1.56 0.71
C SER A 31 11.08 2.64 -0.31
N THR A 32 11.12 3.91 0.11
CA THR A 32 11.53 5.03 -0.75
C THR A 32 13.02 4.94 -1.11
N VAL A 33 13.90 4.73 -0.12
CA VAL A 33 15.34 4.55 -0.34
C VAL A 33 15.60 3.36 -1.25
N PHE A 34 14.88 2.26 -1.03
CA PHE A 34 15.01 1.06 -1.86
C PHE A 34 14.54 1.30 -3.30
N ARG A 35 13.47 2.07 -3.50
CA ARG A 35 13.00 2.44 -4.85
C ARG A 35 14.03 3.30 -5.60
N VAL A 36 14.73 4.21 -4.93
CA VAL A 36 15.85 4.95 -5.52
C VAL A 36 16.96 3.99 -5.95
N TRP A 37 17.32 3.03 -5.09
CA TRP A 37 18.33 2.02 -5.42
C TRP A 37 17.93 1.17 -6.64
N ILE A 38 16.69 0.69 -6.69
CA ILE A 38 16.14 -0.04 -7.85
C ILE A 38 16.22 0.81 -9.10
N SER A 39 15.78 2.07 -9.01
CA SER A 39 15.75 2.97 -10.15
C SER A 39 17.14 3.19 -10.76
N ASN A 40 18.19 3.24 -9.94
CA ASN A 40 19.56 3.38 -10.42
C ASN A 40 20.13 2.11 -11.05
N LYS A 41 19.68 0.92 -10.62
CA LYS A 41 20.13 -0.35 -11.18
C LYS A 41 19.34 -0.76 -12.44
N VAL A 42 18.02 -0.54 -12.45
CA VAL A 42 17.10 -0.97 -13.52
C VAL A 42 17.00 0.06 -14.65
N GLY A 43 17.30 1.33 -14.38
CA GLY A 43 17.18 2.43 -15.34
C GLY A 43 15.73 2.90 -15.53
N SER A 44 15.55 3.97 -16.30
CA SER A 44 14.25 4.61 -16.55
C SER A 44 13.29 3.71 -17.32
N GLU A 45 13.78 2.94 -18.29
CA GLU A 45 12.97 2.06 -19.13
C GLU A 45 12.33 0.92 -18.31
N GLY A 46 13.12 0.19 -17.51
CA GLY A 46 12.58 -0.87 -16.66
C GLY A 46 11.71 -0.33 -15.52
N MET A 47 11.95 0.88 -15.02
CA MET A 47 11.03 1.55 -14.09
C MET A 47 9.71 1.95 -14.77
N GLY A 48 9.73 2.30 -16.05
CA GLY A 48 8.53 2.50 -16.88
C GLY A 48 7.71 1.22 -17.00
N LEU A 49 8.36 0.11 -17.38
CA LEU A 49 7.72 -1.21 -17.46
C LEU A 49 7.15 -1.65 -16.09
N TYR A 50 7.92 -1.50 -15.01
CA TYR A 50 7.47 -1.78 -13.64
C TYR A 50 6.25 -0.94 -13.25
N SER A 51 6.23 0.36 -13.59
CA SER A 51 5.09 1.24 -13.33
C SER A 51 3.84 0.83 -14.10
N LEU A 52 3.97 0.34 -15.34
CA LEU A 52 2.85 -0.17 -16.13
C LEU A 52 2.28 -1.46 -15.55
N VAL A 53 3.14 -2.41 -15.18
CA VAL A 53 2.74 -3.63 -14.47
C VAL A 53 1.99 -3.28 -13.18
N TYR A 54 2.50 -2.31 -12.41
CA TYR A 54 1.82 -1.83 -11.20
C TYR A 54 0.49 -1.14 -11.45
N SER A 55 0.32 -0.48 -12.61
CA SER A 55 -0.94 0.18 -12.99
C SER A 55 -2.07 -0.82 -13.22
N VAL A 56 -1.75 -2.05 -13.63
CA VAL A 56 -2.69 -3.18 -13.74
C VAL A 56 -2.82 -3.93 -12.41
N TYR A 57 -1.72 -4.06 -11.68
CA TYR A 57 -1.73 -4.74 -10.38
C TYR A 57 -2.57 -4.01 -9.33
N LEU A 58 -2.54 -2.67 -9.25
CA LEU A 58 -3.30 -1.91 -8.26
C LEU A 58 -4.83 -2.12 -8.31
N PRO A 59 -5.49 -2.07 -9.49
CA PRO A 59 -6.91 -2.43 -9.59
C PRO A 59 -7.15 -3.91 -9.31
N ALA A 60 -6.23 -4.81 -9.67
CA ALA A 60 -6.31 -6.22 -9.29
C ALA A 60 -6.23 -6.42 -7.76
N CYS A 61 -5.34 -5.74 -7.05
CA CYS A 61 -5.32 -5.73 -5.58
C CYS A 61 -6.64 -5.25 -5.00
N THR A 62 -7.21 -4.20 -5.60
CA THR A 62 -8.49 -3.63 -5.13
C THR A 62 -9.61 -4.66 -5.25
N LEU A 63 -9.68 -5.37 -6.38
CA LEU A 63 -10.61 -6.49 -6.60
C LEU A 63 -10.33 -7.65 -5.64
N ALA A 64 -9.07 -8.05 -5.47
CA ALA A 64 -8.67 -9.13 -4.57
C ALA A 64 -9.08 -8.86 -3.12
N VAL A 65 -8.82 -7.64 -2.62
CA VAL A 65 -9.14 -7.23 -1.25
C VAL A 65 -10.64 -7.01 -1.08
N SER A 66 -11.35 -6.49 -2.09
CA SER A 66 -12.81 -6.25 -2.03
C SER A 66 -13.28 -5.58 -0.72
N CYS A 67 -12.47 -4.66 -0.17
CA CYS A 67 -12.68 -4.01 1.13
C CYS A 67 -12.95 -4.96 2.33
N VAL A 68 -12.43 -6.20 2.29
CA VAL A 68 -12.61 -7.21 3.33
C VAL A 68 -12.04 -6.77 4.68
N ASN A 69 -10.96 -5.98 4.70
CA ASN A 69 -10.36 -5.42 5.90
C ASN A 69 -11.30 -4.49 6.68
N ILE A 70 -12.06 -3.64 5.99
CA ILE A 70 -13.05 -2.73 6.61
C ILE A 70 -14.21 -3.55 7.17
N ALA A 71 -14.69 -4.51 6.38
CA ALA A 71 -15.80 -5.37 6.78
C ALA A 71 -15.43 -6.26 7.98
N SER A 72 -14.24 -6.85 7.98
CA SER A 72 -13.73 -7.66 9.09
C SER A 72 -13.53 -6.81 10.34
N THR A 73 -13.00 -5.59 10.21
CA THR A 73 -12.86 -4.67 11.34
C THR A 73 -14.23 -4.38 11.97
N ARG A 74 -15.21 -3.96 11.16
CA ARG A 74 -16.54 -3.58 11.65
C ARG A 74 -17.29 -4.74 12.30
N LEU A 75 -17.29 -5.92 11.67
CA LEU A 75 -18.01 -7.10 12.19
C LEU A 75 -17.39 -7.63 13.48
N VAL A 76 -16.05 -7.65 13.57
CA VAL A 76 -15.35 -8.10 14.78
C VAL A 76 -15.56 -7.09 15.91
N THR A 77 -15.52 -5.78 15.65
CA THR A 77 -15.85 -4.76 16.65
C THR A 77 -17.29 -4.89 17.16
N GLU A 78 -18.27 -5.18 16.28
CA GLU A 78 -19.66 -5.44 16.69
C GLU A 78 -19.77 -6.68 17.60
N ALA A 79 -19.06 -7.77 17.26
CA ALA A 79 -19.07 -8.99 18.05
C ALA A 79 -18.41 -8.80 19.44
N VAL A 80 -17.29 -8.07 19.49
CA VAL A 80 -16.60 -7.71 20.74
C VAL A 80 -17.48 -6.81 21.62
N ALA A 81 -18.14 -5.80 21.04
CA ALA A 81 -19.03 -4.92 21.79
C ALA A 81 -20.24 -5.65 22.41
N LYS A 82 -20.69 -6.74 21.78
CA LYS A 82 -21.79 -7.60 22.25
C LYS A 82 -21.33 -8.76 23.15
N ASN A 83 -20.04 -8.84 23.50
CA ASN A 83 -19.44 -9.95 24.25
C ASN A 83 -19.64 -11.34 23.62
N LYS A 84 -19.94 -11.42 22.31
CA LYS A 84 -20.13 -12.67 21.57
C LYS A 84 -18.81 -13.13 20.93
N THR A 85 -17.86 -13.49 21.78
CA THR A 85 -16.50 -13.86 21.34
C THR A 85 -16.47 -15.15 20.53
N GLY A 86 -17.47 -16.03 20.68
CA GLY A 86 -17.60 -17.25 19.88
C GLY A 86 -17.95 -17.01 18.41
N THR A 87 -18.68 -15.93 18.11
CA THR A 87 -19.01 -15.51 16.74
C THR A 87 -17.78 -15.00 15.97
N ILE A 88 -16.72 -14.55 16.66
CA ILE A 88 -15.51 -13.97 16.04
C ILE A 88 -14.83 -15.00 15.12
N ARG A 89 -14.75 -16.26 15.54
CA ARG A 89 -14.17 -17.34 14.73
C ARG A 89 -14.97 -17.58 13.45
N GLY A 90 -16.31 -17.53 13.52
CA GLY A 90 -17.19 -17.63 12.36
C GLY A 90 -17.00 -16.47 11.39
N ILE A 91 -16.94 -15.24 11.91
CA ILE A 91 -16.69 -14.02 11.10
C ILE A 91 -15.35 -14.12 10.37
N ILE A 92 -14.26 -14.46 11.07
CA ILE A 92 -12.93 -14.53 10.45
C ILE A 92 -12.85 -15.66 9.42
N THR A 93 -13.46 -16.81 9.68
CA THR A 93 -13.51 -17.92 8.70
C THR A 93 -14.26 -17.51 7.44
N ARG A 94 -15.37 -16.77 7.56
CA ARG A 94 -16.12 -16.25 6.40
C ARG A 94 -15.36 -15.15 5.67
N CYS A 95 -14.67 -14.27 6.39
CA CYS A 95 -13.77 -13.29 5.78
C CYS A 95 -12.63 -13.99 5.02
N PHE A 96 -12.07 -15.06 5.56
CA PHE A 96 -11.04 -15.85 4.89
C PHE A 96 -11.55 -16.50 3.61
N ILE A 97 -12.74 -17.13 3.64
CA ILE A 97 -13.37 -17.70 2.44
C ILE A 97 -13.65 -16.60 1.41
N TYR A 98 -14.19 -15.47 1.83
CA TYR A 98 -14.45 -14.33 0.95
C TYR A 98 -13.16 -13.79 0.31
N SER A 99 -12.11 -13.59 1.11
CA SER A 99 -10.79 -13.17 0.65
C SER A 99 -10.17 -14.18 -0.32
N ALA A 100 -10.26 -15.47 -0.03
CA ALA A 100 -9.73 -16.52 -0.90
C ALA A 100 -10.50 -16.58 -2.23
N LEU A 101 -11.82 -16.41 -2.23
CA LEU A 101 -12.64 -16.38 -3.44
C LEU A 101 -12.32 -15.16 -4.31
N PHE A 102 -12.34 -13.96 -3.75
CA PHE A 102 -12.04 -12.74 -4.52
C PHE A 102 -10.56 -12.63 -4.91
N GLY A 103 -9.66 -13.07 -4.04
CA GLY A 103 -8.22 -13.14 -4.34
C GLY A 103 -7.89 -14.13 -5.45
N SER A 104 -8.47 -15.34 -5.42
CA SER A 104 -8.29 -16.33 -6.50
C SER A 104 -8.97 -15.90 -7.80
N LEU A 105 -10.16 -15.29 -7.73
CA LEU A 105 -10.83 -14.69 -8.89
C LEU A 105 -9.94 -13.62 -9.53
N SER A 106 -9.39 -12.70 -8.73
CA SER A 106 -8.49 -11.67 -9.24
C SER A 106 -7.20 -12.26 -9.82
N CYS A 107 -6.65 -13.31 -9.21
CA CYS A 107 -5.49 -14.02 -9.75
C CYS A 107 -5.80 -14.64 -11.12
N ALA A 108 -6.94 -15.32 -11.25
CA ALA A 108 -7.38 -15.94 -12.50
C ALA A 108 -7.60 -14.88 -13.59
N LEU A 109 -8.26 -13.77 -13.27
CA LEU A 109 -8.48 -12.68 -14.22
C LEU A 109 -7.15 -12.11 -14.72
N VAL A 110 -6.22 -11.78 -13.82
CA VAL A 110 -4.91 -11.26 -14.26
C VAL A 110 -4.14 -12.29 -15.08
N TRP A 111 -4.19 -13.58 -14.72
CA TRP A 111 -3.48 -14.62 -15.45
C TRP A 111 -4.02 -14.80 -16.88
N PHE A 112 -5.33 -14.92 -17.06
CA PHE A 112 -5.95 -15.11 -18.37
C PHE A 112 -5.88 -13.85 -19.23
N PHE A 113 -6.05 -12.67 -18.63
CA PHE A 113 -5.99 -11.41 -19.35
C PHE A 113 -4.57 -10.83 -19.46
N ALA A 114 -3.53 -11.48 -18.93
CA ALA A 114 -2.15 -10.97 -19.01
C ALA A 114 -1.70 -10.70 -20.45
N GLU A 115 -1.98 -11.63 -21.38
CA GLU A 115 -1.63 -11.48 -22.80
C GLU A 115 -2.39 -10.33 -23.49
N PRO A 116 -3.74 -10.25 -23.46
CA PRO A 116 -4.45 -9.15 -24.10
C PRO A 116 -4.15 -7.80 -23.43
N ILE A 117 -3.92 -7.76 -22.11
CA ILE A 117 -3.51 -6.54 -21.41
C ILE A 117 -2.12 -6.11 -21.89
N SER A 118 -1.16 -7.03 -22.00
CA SER A 118 0.18 -6.69 -22.45
C SER A 118 0.21 -6.19 -23.90
N LEU A 119 -0.56 -6.83 -24.79
CA LEU A 119 -0.54 -6.55 -26.22
C LEU A 119 -1.41 -5.35 -26.62
N TYR A 120 -2.57 -5.15 -26.00
CA TYR A 120 -3.51 -4.08 -26.38
C TYR A 120 -3.51 -2.87 -25.43
N TRP A 121 -3.12 -3.04 -24.16
CA TRP A 121 -3.12 -1.93 -23.18
C TRP A 121 -1.73 -1.39 -22.90
N ILE A 122 -0.73 -2.26 -22.77
CA ILE A 122 0.65 -1.87 -22.51
C ILE A 122 1.42 -1.66 -23.82
N GLU A 123 1.00 -2.33 -24.90
CA GLU A 123 1.66 -2.37 -26.23
C GLU A 123 3.09 -2.95 -26.21
N ASP A 124 3.54 -3.47 -25.06
CA ASP A 124 4.85 -4.10 -24.90
C ASP A 124 4.69 -5.58 -24.47
N PRO A 125 5.11 -6.57 -25.29
CA PRO A 125 5.05 -7.98 -24.95
C PRO A 125 5.96 -8.36 -23.75
N ALA A 126 6.90 -7.50 -23.36
CA ALA A 126 7.73 -7.70 -22.18
C ALA A 126 6.93 -7.75 -20.86
N ALA A 127 5.74 -7.16 -20.80
CA ALA A 127 4.94 -7.13 -19.57
C ALA A 127 4.19 -8.44 -19.26
N ILE A 128 4.10 -9.38 -20.20
CA ILE A 128 3.36 -10.66 -20.03
C ILE A 128 3.90 -11.46 -18.84
N VAL A 129 5.22 -11.68 -18.80
CA VAL A 129 5.85 -12.52 -17.76
C VAL A 129 5.76 -11.86 -16.37
N PRO A 130 6.11 -10.57 -16.18
CA PRO A 130 5.88 -9.87 -14.91
C PRO A 130 4.43 -9.94 -14.43
N LEU A 131 3.44 -9.73 -15.30
CA LEU A 131 2.02 -9.78 -14.92
C LEU A 131 1.59 -11.16 -14.42
N ARG A 132 2.10 -12.24 -15.02
CA ARG A 132 1.84 -13.61 -14.58
C ARG A 132 2.50 -13.93 -13.24
N VAL A 133 3.68 -13.39 -12.97
CA VAL A 133 4.37 -13.62 -11.69
C VAL A 133 3.69 -12.87 -10.55
N ILE A 134 3.25 -11.62 -10.77
CA ILE A 134 2.63 -10.82 -9.71
C ILE A 134 1.29 -11.38 -9.23
N CYS A 135 0.53 -12.04 -10.10
CA CYS A 135 -0.82 -12.46 -9.78
C CYS A 135 -0.87 -13.54 -8.68
N PHE A 136 0.19 -14.35 -8.54
CA PHE A 136 0.29 -15.36 -7.47
C PHE A 136 0.31 -14.74 -6.06
N GLY A 137 0.67 -13.47 -5.91
CA GLY A 137 0.61 -12.74 -4.64
C GLY A 137 -0.81 -12.33 -4.22
N LEU A 138 -1.73 -12.14 -5.17
CA LEU A 138 -3.07 -11.57 -4.93
C LEU A 138 -3.93 -12.38 -3.94
N PRO A 139 -3.99 -13.73 -3.99
CA PRO A 139 -4.74 -14.50 -3.00
C PRO A 139 -4.18 -14.32 -1.58
N CYS A 140 -2.85 -14.30 -1.44
CA CYS A 140 -2.16 -14.11 -0.18
C CYS A 140 -2.40 -12.71 0.39
N LEU A 141 -2.32 -11.69 -0.47
CA LEU A 141 -2.62 -10.30 -0.13
C LEU A 141 -4.05 -10.16 0.43
N SER A 142 -5.04 -10.77 -0.23
CA SER A 142 -6.43 -10.68 0.21
C SER A 142 -6.63 -11.31 1.59
N ILE A 143 -6.05 -12.48 1.83
CA ILE A 143 -6.12 -13.17 3.12
C ILE A 143 -5.46 -12.34 4.24
N ALA A 144 -4.25 -11.83 3.99
CA ALA A 144 -3.52 -11.00 4.93
C ALA A 144 -4.33 -9.73 5.29
N SER A 145 -4.95 -9.08 4.31
CA SER A 145 -5.77 -7.88 4.51
C SER A 145 -7.00 -8.13 5.41
N GLY A 146 -7.67 -9.28 5.24
CA GLY A 146 -8.80 -9.66 6.09
C GLY A 146 -8.41 -9.86 7.55
N LEU A 147 -7.25 -10.49 7.77
CA LEU A 147 -6.68 -10.71 9.10
C LEU A 147 -6.18 -9.41 9.75
N HIS A 148 -5.59 -8.49 8.97
CA HIS A 148 -5.23 -7.15 9.44
C HIS A 148 -6.44 -6.41 10.04
N GLY A 149 -7.59 -6.44 9.35
CA GLY A 149 -8.81 -5.83 9.86
C GLY A 149 -9.31 -6.49 11.16
N ALA A 150 -9.23 -7.82 11.25
CA ALA A 150 -9.57 -8.55 12.46
C ALA A 150 -8.64 -8.21 13.64
N PHE A 151 -7.32 -8.16 13.42
CA PHE A 151 -6.36 -7.78 14.47
C PHE A 151 -6.54 -6.33 14.93
N THR A 152 -6.88 -5.43 14.01
CA THR A 152 -7.18 -4.03 14.30
C THR A 152 -8.43 -3.93 15.19
N ALA A 153 -9.50 -4.66 14.87
CA ALA A 153 -10.73 -4.67 15.67
C ALA A 153 -10.54 -5.29 17.07
N LEU A 154 -9.69 -6.30 17.20
CA LEU A 154 -9.36 -6.93 18.49
C LEU A 154 -8.44 -6.08 19.38
N ARG A 155 -8.09 -4.86 18.95
CA ARG A 155 -7.09 -3.99 19.59
C ARG A 155 -5.73 -4.68 19.74
N LYS A 156 -5.40 -5.62 18.85
CA LYS A 156 -4.10 -6.32 18.80
C LYS A 156 -3.24 -5.72 17.70
N ILE A 157 -3.07 -4.40 17.76
CA ILE A 157 -2.35 -3.62 16.75
C ILE A 157 -0.91 -4.13 16.60
N SER A 158 -0.26 -4.56 17.67
CA SER A 158 1.10 -5.13 17.62
C SER A 158 1.23 -6.31 16.64
N LYS A 159 0.19 -7.15 16.51
CA LYS A 159 0.18 -8.25 15.53
C LYS A 159 0.05 -7.74 14.10
N SER A 160 -0.79 -6.72 13.90
CA SER A 160 -0.94 -6.02 12.62
C SER A 160 0.40 -5.41 12.19
N ILE A 161 1.14 -4.78 13.12
CA ILE A 161 2.47 -4.22 12.86
C ILE A 161 3.44 -5.33 12.42
N ILE A 162 3.48 -6.46 13.13
CA ILE A 162 4.39 -7.56 12.80
C ILE A 162 4.15 -8.07 11.37
N VAL A 163 2.89 -8.28 10.99
CA VAL A 163 2.54 -8.74 9.63
C VAL A 163 2.98 -7.71 8.59
N GLN A 164 2.67 -6.43 8.80
CA GLN A 164 3.02 -5.35 7.86
C GLN A 164 4.53 -5.15 7.73
N VAL A 165 5.26 -5.12 8.85
CA VAL A 165 6.73 -5.01 8.86
C VAL A 165 7.35 -6.21 8.16
N THR A 166 6.84 -7.42 8.42
CA THR A 166 7.36 -8.63 7.77
C THR A 166 7.13 -8.59 6.27
N GLU A 167 5.98 -8.11 5.80
CA GLU A 167 5.68 -7.94 4.38
C GLU A 167 6.69 -7.04 3.69
N ASP A 168 6.85 -5.81 4.20
CA ASP A 168 7.71 -4.80 3.58
C ASP A 168 9.20 -5.19 3.66
N VAL A 169 9.65 -5.72 4.80
CA VAL A 169 11.04 -6.17 4.98
C VAL A 169 11.33 -7.37 4.09
N THR A 170 10.45 -8.37 4.03
CA THR A 170 10.65 -9.55 3.17
C THR A 170 10.63 -9.16 1.71
N LYS A 171 9.69 -8.29 1.30
CA LYS A 171 9.62 -7.75 -0.06
C LYS A 171 10.94 -7.10 -0.46
N ILE A 172 11.47 -6.18 0.36
CA ILE A 172 12.76 -5.51 0.10
C ILE A 172 13.92 -6.51 0.07
N LEU A 173 14.00 -7.42 1.04
CA LEU A 173 15.09 -8.41 1.13
C LEU A 173 15.10 -9.37 -0.06
N VAL A 174 13.94 -9.91 -0.44
CA VAL A 174 13.84 -10.85 -1.57
C VAL A 174 14.07 -10.12 -2.89
N MET A 175 13.55 -8.91 -3.08
CA MET A 175 13.85 -8.09 -4.26
C MET A 175 15.35 -7.83 -4.37
N PHE A 176 16.00 -7.39 -3.28
CA PHE A 176 17.43 -7.15 -3.24
C PHE A 176 18.21 -8.42 -3.58
N PHE A 177 17.91 -9.53 -2.91
CA PHE A 177 18.56 -10.82 -3.14
C PHE A 177 18.41 -11.29 -4.59
N LEU A 178 17.19 -11.30 -5.13
CA LEU A 178 16.92 -11.74 -6.50
C LEU A 178 17.67 -10.88 -7.52
N VAL A 179 17.66 -9.56 -7.35
CA VAL A 179 18.38 -8.63 -8.25
C VAL A 179 19.89 -8.87 -8.18
N THR A 180 20.46 -9.04 -6.98
CA THR A 180 21.92 -9.22 -6.83
C THR A 180 22.42 -10.59 -7.27
N VAL A 181 21.69 -11.67 -6.98
CA VAL A 181 22.16 -13.05 -7.18
C VAL A 181 21.92 -13.52 -8.61
N PHE A 182 20.75 -13.23 -9.17
CA PHE A 182 20.41 -13.74 -10.51
C PHE A 182 20.95 -12.86 -11.64
N TYR A 183 21.24 -11.58 -11.40
CA TYR A 183 21.54 -10.65 -12.50
C TYR A 183 22.85 -9.87 -12.37
N GLY A 184 23.47 -9.82 -11.19
CA GLY A 184 24.77 -9.16 -10.99
C GLY A 184 24.84 -7.75 -11.63
N ASP A 185 25.99 -7.40 -12.21
CA ASP A 185 26.17 -6.14 -12.98
C ASP A 185 25.73 -6.26 -14.47
N ARG A 186 25.11 -7.38 -14.89
CA ARG A 186 24.66 -7.63 -16.28
C ARG A 186 23.15 -7.45 -16.47
N LEU A 187 22.53 -6.57 -15.70
CA LEU A 187 21.11 -6.22 -15.87
C LEU A 187 20.80 -5.55 -17.23
N SER A 188 21.84 -5.12 -17.94
CA SER A 188 21.78 -4.41 -19.24
C SER A 188 21.25 -5.26 -20.41
N ASP A 189 21.36 -6.58 -20.39
CA ASP A 189 21.00 -7.40 -21.56
C ASP A 189 19.52 -7.81 -21.59
N ASN A 190 18.79 -7.75 -20.45
CA ASN A 190 17.38 -8.15 -20.38
C ASN A 190 16.60 -7.39 -19.29
N ILE A 191 16.12 -6.19 -19.60
CA ILE A 191 15.29 -5.34 -18.72
C ILE A 191 14.08 -6.10 -18.13
N VAL A 192 13.46 -6.95 -18.95
CA VAL A 192 12.30 -7.78 -18.58
C VAL A 192 12.58 -8.62 -17.34
N ASN A 193 13.75 -9.25 -17.29
CA ASN A 193 14.11 -10.18 -16.22
C ASN A 193 14.39 -9.45 -14.90
N GLY A 194 14.91 -8.22 -14.96
CA GLY A 194 15.03 -7.33 -13.80
C GLY A 194 13.66 -7.02 -13.20
N VAL A 195 12.67 -6.65 -14.04
CA VAL A 195 11.31 -6.36 -13.60
C VAL A 195 10.60 -7.61 -13.04
N VAL A 196 10.77 -8.77 -13.67
CA VAL A 196 10.26 -10.05 -13.15
C VAL A 196 10.76 -10.32 -11.74
N SER A 197 12.03 -10.00 -11.44
CA SER A 197 12.63 -10.21 -10.12
C SER A 197 12.05 -9.31 -9.04
N LEU A 198 11.80 -8.04 -9.37
CA LEU A 198 11.12 -7.10 -8.48
C LEU A 198 9.71 -7.58 -8.14
N VAL A 199 9.01 -8.03 -9.17
CA VAL A 199 7.64 -8.50 -9.05
C VAL A 199 7.56 -9.83 -8.27
N ALA A 200 8.47 -10.75 -8.51
CA ALA A 200 8.61 -11.99 -7.75
C ALA A 200 8.88 -11.71 -6.26
N GLY A 201 9.74 -10.73 -5.96
CA GLY A 201 9.97 -10.30 -4.57
C GLY A 201 8.73 -9.74 -3.89
N SER A 202 7.84 -9.07 -4.64
CA SER A 202 6.55 -8.63 -4.11
C SER A 202 5.63 -9.79 -3.75
N ALA A 203 5.46 -10.74 -4.67
CA ALA A 203 4.65 -11.93 -4.46
C ALA A 203 5.17 -12.80 -3.30
N ALA A 204 6.50 -12.91 -3.17
CA ALA A 204 7.13 -13.60 -2.04
C ALA A 204 6.84 -12.89 -0.70
N GLY A 205 6.96 -11.57 -0.65
CA GLY A 205 6.62 -10.77 0.53
C GLY A 205 5.16 -10.95 0.97
N GLU A 206 4.22 -10.92 0.02
CA GLU A 206 2.79 -11.18 0.27
C GLU A 206 2.54 -12.61 0.78
N THR A 207 3.25 -13.59 0.24
CA THR A 207 3.13 -14.99 0.67
C THR A 207 3.64 -15.18 2.10
N VAL A 208 4.81 -14.63 2.43
CA VAL A 208 5.38 -14.72 3.77
C VAL A 208 4.52 -13.95 4.79
N SER A 209 4.05 -12.76 4.43
CA SER A 209 3.10 -11.96 5.23
C SER A 209 1.83 -12.75 5.54
N CYS A 210 1.25 -13.39 4.54
CA CYS A 210 0.06 -14.24 4.68
C CYS A 210 0.31 -15.41 5.63
N ILE A 211 1.43 -16.13 5.48
CA ILE A 211 1.82 -17.23 6.37
C ILE A 211 1.93 -16.75 7.82
N VAL A 212 2.63 -15.64 8.06
CA VAL A 212 2.79 -15.06 9.40
C VAL A 212 1.43 -14.63 9.98
N ALA A 213 0.56 -14.02 9.18
CA ALA A 213 -0.77 -13.63 9.61
C ALA A 213 -1.62 -14.84 10.04
N VAL A 214 -1.58 -15.93 9.26
CA VAL A 214 -2.30 -17.18 9.56
C VAL A 214 -1.74 -17.87 10.81
N ILE A 215 -0.43 -17.87 11.00
CA ILE A 215 0.22 -18.39 12.22
C ILE A 215 -0.22 -17.58 13.44
N LEU A 216 -0.14 -16.25 13.38
CA LEU A 216 -0.55 -15.35 14.46
C LEU A 216 -2.05 -15.48 14.80
N TYR A 217 -2.88 -15.75 13.80
CA TYR A 217 -4.29 -16.05 13.99
C TYR A 217 -4.49 -17.43 14.65
N SER A 218 -3.73 -18.45 14.26
CA SER A 218 -3.85 -19.79 14.83
C SER A 218 -3.53 -19.84 16.33
N PHE A 219 -2.52 -19.08 16.77
CA PHE A 219 -2.26 -18.89 18.20
C PHE A 219 -3.42 -18.20 18.93
N GLU A 220 -4.09 -17.27 18.27
CA GLU A 220 -5.21 -16.53 18.84
C GLU A 220 -6.52 -17.33 18.85
N LYS A 221 -6.69 -18.24 17.88
CA LYS A 221 -7.84 -19.13 17.76
C LYS A 221 -8.10 -19.95 19.02
N ARG A 222 -7.04 -20.23 19.80
CA ARG A 222 -7.12 -20.92 21.10
C ARG A 222 -7.86 -20.11 22.18
N ASN A 223 -7.91 -18.79 22.06
CA ASN A 223 -8.57 -17.90 23.00
C ASN A 223 -10.07 -17.69 22.69
N PHE A 224 -10.53 -18.07 21.50
CA PHE A 224 -11.94 -17.97 21.11
C PHE A 224 -12.65 -19.30 21.34
N LYS A 225 -13.65 -19.31 22.23
CA LYS A 225 -14.52 -20.48 22.40
C LYS A 225 -15.29 -20.74 21.10
N PRO A 226 -15.31 -21.97 20.56
CA PRO A 226 -16.15 -22.29 19.41
C PRO A 226 -17.62 -22.22 19.86
N GLU A 227 -18.44 -21.45 19.13
CA GLU A 227 -19.88 -21.40 19.32
C GLU A 227 -20.54 -21.94 18.06
N THR A 228 -21.36 -22.96 18.22
CA THR A 228 -21.98 -23.77 17.16
C THR A 228 -23.22 -23.11 16.54
N GLU A 229 -23.75 -22.05 17.16
CA GLU A 229 -24.98 -21.38 16.75
C GLU A 229 -24.70 -20.03 16.08
N CYS A 230 -24.10 -20.06 14.89
CA CYS A 230 -24.09 -18.89 14.02
C CYS A 230 -24.86 -19.21 12.75
N SER A 231 -25.96 -18.49 12.53
CA SER A 231 -26.69 -18.55 11.26
C SER A 231 -25.78 -17.97 10.16
N ASP A 232 -25.09 -18.88 9.48
CA ASP A 232 -24.04 -18.60 8.50
C ASP A 232 -24.46 -17.60 7.41
N GLY A 233 -25.70 -17.68 6.95
CA GLY A 233 -26.24 -16.76 5.94
C GLY A 233 -26.34 -15.31 6.42
N LYS A 234 -26.60 -15.07 7.71
CA LYS A 234 -26.73 -13.71 8.27
C LYS A 234 -25.38 -12.99 8.32
N ILE A 235 -24.30 -13.72 8.63
CA ILE A 235 -22.95 -13.15 8.70
C ILE A 235 -22.47 -12.79 7.29
N THR A 236 -22.65 -13.68 6.31
CA THR A 236 -22.26 -13.43 4.92
C THR A 236 -23.05 -12.27 4.30
N LYS A 237 -24.37 -12.17 4.57
CA LYS A 237 -25.19 -11.04 4.12
C LYS A 237 -24.73 -9.71 4.72
N LYS A 238 -24.39 -9.69 6.02
CA LYS A 238 -23.82 -8.50 6.66
C LYS A 238 -22.45 -8.14 6.09
N LEU A 239 -21.58 -9.12 5.86
CA LEU A 239 -20.26 -8.91 5.25
C LEU A 239 -20.42 -8.23 3.89
N LEU A 240 -21.24 -8.81 3.00
CA LEU A 240 -21.53 -8.26 1.68
C LEU A 240 -22.15 -6.86 1.77
N SER A 241 -23.11 -6.61 2.66
CA SER A 241 -23.72 -5.29 2.82
C SER A 241 -22.74 -4.19 3.25
N ILE A 242 -21.62 -4.54 3.90
CA ILE A 242 -20.59 -3.58 4.31
C ILE A 242 -19.51 -3.46 3.24
N SER A 243 -19.11 -4.60 2.65
CA SER A 243 -18.04 -4.64 1.67
C SER A 243 -18.47 -4.09 0.32
N LEU A 244 -19.68 -4.40 -0.19
CA LEU A 244 -20.12 -3.99 -1.54
C LEU A 244 -20.06 -2.47 -1.76
N PRO A 245 -20.67 -1.63 -0.90
CA PRO A 245 -20.67 -0.18 -1.12
C PRO A 245 -19.26 0.41 -1.05
N SER A 246 -18.46 -0.10 -0.10
CA SER A 246 -17.07 0.33 0.09
C SER A 246 -16.20 -0.09 -1.10
N ALA A 247 -16.35 -1.34 -1.55
CA ALA A 247 -15.64 -1.91 -2.68
C ALA A 247 -16.01 -1.20 -3.98
N PHE A 248 -17.28 -0.86 -4.19
CA PHE A 248 -17.72 -0.09 -5.37
C PHE A 248 -17.02 1.26 -5.47
N SER A 249 -16.92 1.99 -4.34
CA SER A 249 -16.19 3.26 -4.30
C SER A 249 -14.69 3.08 -4.60
N ALA A 250 -14.10 1.98 -4.11
CA ALA A 250 -12.71 1.64 -4.37
C ALA A 250 -12.50 1.23 -5.84
N TYR A 251 -13.45 0.52 -6.46
CA TYR A 251 -13.39 0.12 -7.86
C TYR A 251 -13.49 1.32 -8.80
N ILE A 252 -14.36 2.28 -8.52
CA ILE A 252 -14.41 3.53 -9.28
C ILE A 252 -13.05 4.25 -9.18
N ARG A 253 -12.51 4.39 -7.97
CA ARG A 253 -11.22 5.07 -7.77
C ARG A 253 -10.08 4.36 -8.49
N SER A 254 -9.95 3.05 -8.33
CA SER A 254 -8.87 2.28 -8.94
C SER A 254 -9.03 2.17 -10.46
N GLY A 255 -10.26 2.09 -10.96
CA GLY A 255 -10.55 2.14 -12.39
C GLY A 255 -10.20 3.49 -13.02
N LEU A 256 -10.52 4.60 -12.34
CA LEU A 256 -10.11 5.95 -12.78
C LEU A 256 -8.59 6.10 -12.77
N ALA A 257 -7.91 5.63 -11.71
CA ALA A 257 -6.45 5.68 -11.63
C ALA A 257 -5.78 4.83 -12.72
N MET A 258 -6.35 3.66 -13.04
CA MET A 258 -5.91 2.83 -14.15
C MET A 258 -6.09 3.55 -15.49
N PHE A 259 -7.27 4.12 -15.71
CA PHE A 259 -7.60 4.87 -16.92
C PHE A 259 -6.65 6.07 -17.11
N GLU A 260 -6.39 6.83 -16.05
CA GLU A 260 -5.39 7.90 -16.05
C GLU A 260 -4.01 7.37 -16.43
N SER A 261 -3.58 6.23 -15.84
CA SER A 261 -2.28 5.65 -16.16
C SER A 261 -2.12 5.22 -17.62
N LEU A 262 -3.19 4.71 -18.23
CA LEU A 262 -3.21 4.28 -19.63
C LEU A 262 -3.33 5.44 -20.61
N MET A 263 -4.06 6.50 -20.27
CA MET A 263 -4.20 7.67 -21.15
C MET A 263 -2.93 8.51 -21.25
N VAL A 264 -2.06 8.50 -20.24
CA VAL A 264 -0.85 9.33 -20.23
C VAL A 264 0.13 8.97 -21.37
N PRO A 265 0.52 7.69 -21.60
CA PRO A 265 1.33 7.30 -22.76
C PRO A 265 0.68 7.63 -24.10
N VAL A 266 -0.63 7.42 -24.24
CA VAL A 266 -1.39 7.76 -25.46
C VAL A 266 -1.35 9.27 -25.73
N GLY A 267 -1.40 10.08 -24.68
CA GLY A 267 -1.20 11.52 -24.75
C GLY A 267 0.17 11.88 -25.32
N PHE A 268 1.25 11.30 -24.80
CA PHE A 268 2.61 11.56 -25.29
C PHE A 268 2.81 11.18 -26.76
N ARG A 269 2.18 10.09 -27.21
CA ARG A 269 2.22 9.67 -28.63
C ARG A 269 1.53 10.67 -29.56
N LYS A 270 0.40 11.26 -29.14
CA LYS A 270 -0.30 12.29 -29.93
C LYS A 270 0.53 13.57 -30.11
N TYR A 271 1.49 13.84 -29.23
CA TYR A 271 2.41 14.96 -29.33
C TYR A 271 3.73 14.61 -30.04
N GLY A 272 3.85 13.42 -30.64
CA GLY A 272 4.95 13.05 -31.54
C GLY A 272 6.12 12.30 -30.90
N MET A 273 5.99 11.80 -29.66
CA MET A 273 7.03 11.00 -29.02
C MET A 273 6.99 9.54 -29.49
N THR A 274 8.17 8.92 -29.69
CA THR A 274 8.27 7.47 -29.98
C THR A 274 7.96 6.64 -28.72
N GLU A 275 7.55 5.39 -28.92
CA GLU A 275 7.14 4.48 -27.84
C GLU A 275 8.14 4.33 -26.69
N PRO A 276 9.45 4.09 -26.93
CA PRO A 276 10.44 4.04 -25.84
C PRO A 276 10.65 5.39 -25.14
N GLN A 277 10.49 6.52 -25.85
CA GLN A 277 10.59 7.85 -25.25
C GLN A 277 9.43 8.13 -24.30
N ALA A 278 8.20 7.80 -24.69
CA ALA A 278 7.01 7.97 -23.84
C ALA A 278 7.08 7.11 -22.56
N LEU A 279 7.57 5.87 -22.68
CA LEU A 279 7.80 4.97 -21.54
C LEU A 279 8.87 5.51 -20.59
N SER A 280 9.95 6.08 -21.13
CA SER A 280 11.02 6.66 -20.32
C SER A 280 10.54 7.88 -19.51
N VAL A 281 9.73 8.77 -20.10
CA VAL A 281 9.17 9.95 -19.41
C VAL A 281 8.16 9.52 -18.35
N LEU A 282 7.31 8.53 -18.63
CA LEU A 282 6.40 7.96 -17.64
C LEU A 282 7.17 7.32 -16.48
N GLY A 283 8.23 6.56 -16.79
CA GLY A 283 9.12 5.94 -15.80
C GLY A 283 9.84 6.97 -14.93
N MET A 284 10.27 8.10 -15.52
CA MET A 284 10.80 9.23 -14.77
C MET A 284 9.73 9.86 -13.87
N PHE A 285 8.55 10.17 -14.39
CA PHE A 285 7.50 10.82 -13.60
C PHE A 285 6.95 9.93 -12.48
N LYS A 286 6.47 8.73 -12.80
CA LYS A 286 5.81 7.80 -11.85
C LYS A 286 6.81 6.97 -11.04
N GLY A 287 7.90 6.55 -11.67
CA GLY A 287 8.91 5.67 -11.06
C GLY A 287 9.95 6.42 -10.24
N MET A 288 10.39 7.60 -10.68
CA MET A 288 11.51 8.35 -10.09
C MET A 288 11.04 9.59 -9.30
N VAL A 289 10.29 10.50 -9.91
CA VAL A 289 9.94 11.81 -9.34
C VAL A 289 8.84 11.69 -8.27
N THR A 290 7.79 10.92 -8.55
CA THR A 290 6.63 10.77 -7.63
C THR A 290 7.05 10.29 -6.22
N PRO A 291 7.86 9.23 -6.04
CA PRO A 291 8.30 8.82 -4.71
C PRO A 291 9.02 9.92 -3.93
N VAL A 292 9.88 10.70 -4.60
CA VAL A 292 10.64 11.79 -3.98
C VAL A 292 9.72 12.91 -3.50
N ILE A 293 8.72 13.29 -4.32
CA ILE A 293 7.78 14.37 -3.99
C ILE A 293 6.78 13.95 -2.91
N PHE A 294 6.29 12.70 -2.96
CA PHE A 294 5.33 12.19 -1.98
C PHE A 294 5.98 11.78 -0.66
N PHE A 295 7.31 11.60 -0.63
CA PHE A 295 8.03 11.20 0.58
C PHE A 295 7.79 12.17 1.76
N PRO A 296 7.97 13.50 1.64
CA PRO A 296 7.63 14.44 2.71
C PRO A 296 6.15 14.39 3.13
N ALA A 297 5.23 14.11 2.19
CA ALA A 297 3.82 13.97 2.50
C ALA A 297 3.52 12.78 3.44
N THR A 298 4.34 11.73 3.43
CA THR A 298 4.20 10.60 4.37
C THR A 298 4.44 11.00 5.83
N LEU A 299 5.31 11.99 6.08
CA LEU A 299 5.55 12.53 7.41
C LEU A 299 4.31 13.26 7.92
N ILE A 300 3.71 14.12 7.09
CA ILE A 300 2.45 14.82 7.40
C ILE A 300 1.33 13.82 7.68
N GLY A 301 1.20 12.78 6.85
CA GLY A 301 0.20 11.72 7.03
C GLY A 301 0.35 10.99 8.38
N SER A 302 1.59 10.83 8.84
CA SER A 302 1.89 10.20 10.14
C SER A 302 1.54 11.11 11.32
N PHE A 303 1.84 12.42 11.21
CA PHE A 303 1.37 13.39 12.20
C PHE A 303 -0.17 13.46 12.27
N SER A 304 -0.86 13.37 11.13
CA SER A 304 -2.33 13.34 11.09
C SER A 304 -2.91 12.18 11.91
N ARG A 305 -2.32 10.97 11.82
CA ARG A 305 -2.76 9.81 12.60
C ARG A 305 -2.58 9.97 14.11
N LEU A 306 -1.58 10.76 14.55
CA LEU A 306 -1.37 11.11 15.95
C LEU A 306 -2.38 12.14 16.46
N ILE A 307 -2.84 13.04 15.59
CA ILE A 307 -3.80 14.10 15.93
C ILE A 307 -5.22 13.54 16.10
N VAL A 308 -5.62 12.56 15.28
CA VAL A 308 -6.97 11.92 15.34
C VAL A 308 -7.37 11.45 16.75
N PRO A 309 -6.58 10.64 17.48
CA PRO A 309 -6.93 10.22 18.84
C PRO A 309 -6.93 11.39 19.84
N GLU A 310 -6.04 12.37 19.69
CA GLU A 310 -6.06 13.57 20.56
C GLU A 310 -7.33 14.41 20.35
N MET A 311 -7.77 14.53 19.09
CA MET A 311 -9.04 15.17 18.74
C MET A 311 -10.24 14.37 19.27
N ALA A 312 -10.22 13.04 19.19
CA ALA A 312 -11.28 12.19 19.72
C ALA A 312 -11.41 12.32 21.25
N GLU A 313 -10.29 12.34 21.99
CA GLU A 313 -10.32 12.58 23.45
C GLU A 313 -10.82 13.99 23.81
N ALA A 314 -10.44 15.01 23.03
CA ALA A 314 -10.93 16.38 23.23
C ALA A 314 -12.43 16.50 22.93
N TYR A 315 -12.92 15.74 21.94
CA TYR A 315 -14.34 15.66 21.59
C TYR A 315 -15.17 15.00 22.71
N GLU A 316 -14.70 13.89 23.29
CA GLU A 316 -15.35 13.26 24.45
C GLU A 316 -15.42 14.19 25.67
N LYS A 317 -14.40 15.04 25.87
CA LYS A 317 -14.36 16.03 26.95
C LYS A 317 -15.12 17.33 26.65
N GLN A 318 -15.75 17.43 25.47
CA GLN A 318 -16.43 18.63 24.96
C GLN A 318 -15.56 19.91 24.99
N ASP A 319 -14.23 19.77 24.93
CA ASP A 319 -13.30 20.90 25.00
C ASP A 319 -13.12 21.54 23.61
N ARG A 320 -14.10 22.36 23.21
CA ARG A 320 -14.12 23.03 21.90
C ARG A 320 -12.89 23.90 21.65
N LYS A 321 -12.37 24.57 22.68
CA LYS A 321 -11.18 25.43 22.58
C LYS A 321 -9.94 24.61 22.24
N LYS A 322 -9.79 23.43 22.84
CA LYS A 322 -8.68 22.53 22.52
C LYS A 322 -8.80 21.95 21.11
N ILE A 323 -10.01 21.61 20.65
CA ILE A 323 -10.25 21.13 19.28
C ILE A 323 -9.84 22.21 18.27
N GLU A 324 -10.27 23.46 18.46
CA GLU A 324 -9.92 24.58 17.59
C GLU A 324 -8.41 24.86 17.59
N ALA A 325 -7.78 24.89 18.77
CA ALA A 325 -6.34 25.09 18.89
C ALA A 325 -5.52 23.99 18.19
N VAL A 326 -5.93 22.72 18.32
CA VAL A 326 -5.28 21.59 17.65
C VAL A 326 -5.46 21.68 16.14
N ALA A 327 -6.67 22.02 15.65
CA ALA A 327 -6.94 22.19 14.22
C ALA A 327 -6.09 23.32 13.61
N VAL A 328 -6.11 24.51 14.20
CA VAL A 328 -5.33 25.67 13.71
C VAL A 328 -3.83 25.38 13.74
N ARG A 329 -3.32 24.77 14.81
CA ARG A 329 -1.91 24.39 14.92
C ARG A 329 -1.52 23.35 13.87
N SER A 330 -2.40 22.39 13.58
CA SER A 330 -2.16 21.35 12.58
C SER A 330 -2.05 21.96 11.18
N VAL A 331 -2.99 22.84 10.80
CA VAL A 331 -2.93 23.55 9.50
C VAL A 331 -1.67 24.40 9.40
N LYS A 332 -1.35 25.19 10.42
CA LYS A 332 -0.16 26.04 10.41
C LYS A 332 1.13 25.23 10.32
N ALA A 333 1.24 24.12 11.07
CA ALA A 333 2.40 23.24 11.02
C ALA A 333 2.57 22.60 9.63
N THR A 334 1.47 22.13 9.03
CA THR A 334 1.48 21.58 7.66
C THR A 334 1.92 22.63 6.64
N LEU A 335 1.42 23.87 6.72
CA LEU A 335 1.82 24.94 5.80
C LEU A 335 3.29 25.32 5.93
N VAL A 336 3.79 25.48 7.15
CA VAL A 336 5.22 25.78 7.39
C VAL A 336 6.11 24.65 6.86
N PHE A 337 5.70 23.41 7.09
CA PHE A 337 6.42 22.24 6.59
C PHE A 337 6.38 22.14 5.07
N SER A 338 5.23 22.33 4.43
CA SER A 338 5.09 22.36 2.97
C SER A 338 5.96 23.45 2.35
N PHE A 339 5.95 24.66 2.90
CA PHE A 339 6.80 25.76 2.41
C PHE A 339 8.29 25.44 2.54
N PHE A 340 8.70 24.82 3.66
CA PHE A 340 10.08 24.36 3.84
C PHE A 340 10.47 23.31 2.79
N VAL A 341 9.61 22.32 2.55
CA VAL A 341 9.82 21.27 1.55
C VAL A 341 9.88 21.85 0.13
N MET A 342 8.99 22.79 -0.20
CA MET A 342 9.00 23.53 -1.46
C MET A 342 10.35 24.21 -1.69
N CYS A 343 10.86 24.95 -0.70
CA CYS A 343 12.15 25.62 -0.79
C CYS A 343 13.28 24.61 -1.00
N VAL A 344 13.30 23.50 -0.25
CA VAL A 344 14.30 22.44 -0.41
C VAL A 344 14.27 21.89 -1.83
N PHE A 345 13.10 21.57 -2.40
CA PHE A 345 13.04 21.09 -3.77
C PHE A 345 13.45 22.13 -4.81
N LEU A 346 13.09 23.41 -4.64
CA LEU A 346 13.47 24.44 -5.60
C LEU A 346 14.98 24.71 -5.61
N PHE A 347 15.64 24.71 -4.44
CA PHE A 347 17.08 24.98 -4.34
C PHE A 347 17.94 23.73 -4.58
N PHE A 348 17.45 22.54 -4.24
CA PHE A 348 18.20 21.28 -4.37
C PHE A 348 17.70 20.38 -5.52
N ALA A 349 16.81 20.83 -6.40
CA ALA A 349 16.32 20.03 -7.55
C ALA A 349 17.46 19.49 -8.43
N ASP A 350 18.43 20.33 -8.78
CA ASP A 350 19.56 19.96 -9.64
C ASP A 350 20.51 18.94 -8.99
N PRO A 351 20.98 19.14 -7.74
CA PRO A 351 21.79 18.13 -7.06
C PRO A 351 20.97 16.87 -6.74
N LEU A 352 19.68 16.96 -6.39
CA LEU A 352 18.83 15.79 -6.16
C LEU A 352 18.63 14.98 -7.45
N GLY A 353 18.31 15.61 -8.58
CA GLY A 353 18.14 14.92 -9.86
C GLY A 353 19.43 14.25 -10.34
N LYS A 354 20.57 14.95 -10.22
CA LYS A 354 21.88 14.41 -10.61
C LYS A 354 22.38 13.30 -9.69
N THR A 355 22.19 13.42 -8.37
CA THR A 355 22.65 12.40 -7.41
C THR A 355 21.74 11.19 -7.32
N LEU A 356 20.43 11.37 -7.47
CA LEU A 356 19.46 10.28 -7.32
C LEU A 356 19.20 9.52 -8.62
N TYR A 357 19.28 10.18 -9.79
CA TYR A 357 18.81 9.59 -11.06
C TYR A 357 19.76 9.80 -12.24
N SER A 358 20.88 10.50 -12.07
CA SER A 358 21.87 10.77 -13.13
C SER A 358 21.27 11.37 -14.43
N SER A 359 20.10 12.00 -14.38
CA SER A 359 19.43 12.61 -15.54
C SER A 359 19.03 14.07 -15.26
N THR A 360 19.35 14.95 -16.22
CA THR A 360 19.02 16.39 -16.18
C THR A 360 17.53 16.66 -16.38
N GLU A 361 16.80 15.72 -16.96
CA GLU A 361 15.34 15.84 -17.17
C GLU A 361 14.57 15.58 -15.86
N ALA A 362 15.03 14.62 -15.03
CA ALA A 362 14.42 14.36 -13.73
C ALA A 362 14.50 15.59 -12.79
N SER A 363 15.60 16.34 -12.82
CA SER A 363 15.73 17.61 -12.06
C SER A 363 14.72 18.66 -12.48
N ALA A 364 14.43 18.79 -13.78
CA ALA A 364 13.44 19.74 -14.29
C ALA A 364 12.02 19.39 -13.83
N TYR A 365 11.65 18.10 -13.84
CA TYR A 365 10.37 17.64 -13.31
C TYR A 365 10.25 17.84 -11.80
N ILE A 366 11.29 17.54 -11.02
CA ILE A 366 11.29 17.79 -9.57
C ILE A 366 11.06 19.27 -9.27
N ARG A 367 11.66 20.17 -10.04
CA ARG A 367 11.48 21.61 -9.86
C ARG A 367 10.08 22.10 -10.23
N LEU A 368 9.49 21.53 -11.29
CA LEU A 368 8.14 21.89 -11.75
C LEU A 368 7.03 21.40 -10.81
N LEU A 369 7.23 20.24 -10.18
CA LEU A 369 6.25 19.57 -9.33
C LEU A 369 6.47 19.81 -7.83
N ALA A 370 7.36 20.75 -7.47
CA ALA A 370 7.58 21.13 -6.09
C ALA A 370 6.23 21.59 -5.44
N PRO A 371 5.82 20.98 -4.31
CA PRO A 371 4.49 21.15 -3.71
C PRO A 371 4.28 22.48 -2.99
#